data_AF-A0A7X0HPE8-F1
#
_entry.id   AF-A0A7X0HPE8-F1
#
_cell.length_a   1.000
_cell.length_b   1.000
_cell.length_c   1.000
_cell.angle_alpha   90.00
_cell.angle_beta   90.00
_cell.angle_gamma   90.00
#
_symmetry.space_group_name_H-M   'P 1'
#
loop_
_entity.id
_entity.type
_entity.pdbx_description
1 polymer ?
#
loop_
_entity_poly.entity_id
_entity_poly.type
_entity_poly.pdbx_seq_one_letter_code
_entity_poly.pdbx_strand_id
1 'polypeptide(L)' 'MKYLIGLYVVMVIMVFVNWTSVFIFKDKYSAIACWLIVMLFLLGTVFFANARYYLSKK' A
#
# COMPACT_ATOMS: atom_id res chain seq x y z
N MET A 1 8.80 12.78 10.38
CA MET A 1 7.39 12.54 9.96
C MET A 1 7.17 12.51 8.44
N LYS A 2 7.96 13.20 7.60
CA LYS A 2 7.79 13.16 6.14
C LYS A 2 7.90 11.76 5.51
N TYR A 3 8.72 10.87 6.09
CA TYR A 3 8.87 9.47 5.67
C TYR A 3 7.63 8.61 5.95
N LEU A 4 6.84 8.96 6.97
CA LEU A 4 5.61 8.23 7.31
C LEU A 4 4.46 8.59 6.36
N ILE A 5 4.47 9.78 5.74
CA ILE A 5 3.39 10.23 4.85
C ILE A 5 3.22 9.28 3.66
N GLY A 6 4.30 8.85 3.01
CA GLY A 6 4.22 7.89 1.90
C GLY A 6 3.64 6.54 2.34
N LEU A 7 3.99 6.09 3.54
CA LEU A 7 3.48 4.83 4.11
C LEU A 7 1.98 4.96 4.47
N TYR A 8 1.56 6.08 5.03
CA TYR A 8 0.15 6.39 5.30
C TYR A 8 -0.67 6.46 4.01
N VAL A 9 -0.15 7.08 2.94
CA VAL A 9 -0.83 7.14 1.64
C VAL A 9 -1.04 5.73 1.07
N VAL A 10 -0.02 4.87 1.13
CA VAL A 10 -0.12 3.48 0.67
C VAL A 10 -1.14 2.70 1.51
N MET A 11 -1.16 2.88 2.83
CA MET A 11 -2.17 2.24 3.69
C MET A 11 -3.60 2.67 3.32
N VAL A 12 -3.84 3.96 3.06
CA VAL A 12 -5.16 4.44 2.65
C VAL A 12 -5.59 3.78 1.34
N ILE A 13 -4.69 3.70 0.36
CA ILE A 13 -4.98 3.05 -0.93
C ILE A 13 -5.34 1.57 -0.74
N MET A 14 -4.64 0.83 0.13
CA MET A 14 -4.98 -0.57 0.43
C MET A 14 -6.38 -0.74 1.00
N VAL A 15 -6.78 0.15 1.91
CA VAL A 15 -8.12 0.13 2.49
C VAL A 15 -9.18 0.37 1.40
N PHE A 16 -8.93 1.29 0.47
CA PHE A 16 -9.80 1.51 -0.70
C PHE A 16 -9.88 0.28 -1.61
N VAL A 17 -8.76 -0.38 -1.91
CA VAL A 17 -8.76 -1.60 -2.74
C VAL A 17 -9.56 -2.71 -2.06
N ASN A 18 -9.41 -2.87 -0.75
CA ASN A 18 -10.20 -3.86 0.00
C ASN A 18 -11.70 -3.52 0.00
N TRP A 19 -12.04 -2.26 0.23
CA TRP A 19 -13.43 -1.79 0.20
C TRP A 19 -14.09 -1.99 -1.16
N THR A 20 -13.41 -1.60 -2.23
CA THR A 20 -13.92 -1.80 -3.59
C THR A 20 -14.10 -3.28 -3.90
N SER A 21 -13.18 -4.15 -3.44
CA SER A 21 -13.30 -5.60 -3.60
C SER A 21 -14.56 -6.18 -2.94
N VAL A 22 -14.79 -5.83 -1.67
CA VAL A 22 -15.93 -6.37 -0.90
C VAL A 22 -17.25 -5.74 -1.31
N PHE A 23 -17.31 -4.40 -1.37
CA PHE A 23 -18.58 -3.68 -1.55
C PHE A 23 -19.00 -3.55 -3.03
N ILE A 24 -18.07 -3.35 -3.95
CA ILE A 24 -18.40 -3.15 -5.38
C ILE A 24 -18.37 -4.49 -6.11
N PHE A 25 -17.33 -5.29 -5.90
CA PHE A 25 -17.12 -6.54 -6.62
C PHE A 25 -17.75 -7.77 -5.96
N LYS A 26 -18.37 -7.63 -4.78
CA LYS A 26 -19.06 -8.71 -4.03
C LYS A 26 -18.19 -9.97 -3.94
N ASP A 27 -16.92 -9.79 -3.61
CA ASP A 27 -15.91 -10.85 -3.48
C ASP A 27 -15.61 -11.69 -4.74
N LYS A 28 -16.22 -11.40 -5.90
CA LYS A 28 -15.93 -12.14 -7.15
C LYS A 28 -14.47 -12.07 -7.59
N TYR A 29 -13.78 -10.98 -7.22
CA TYR A 29 -12.37 -10.75 -7.55
C TYR A 29 -11.49 -10.61 -6.29
N SER A 30 -11.94 -11.19 -5.17
CA SER A 30 -11.26 -11.09 -3.87
C SER A 30 -9.80 -11.56 -3.95
N ALA A 31 -9.54 -12.64 -4.71
CA ALA A 31 -8.18 -13.14 -4.95
C ALA A 31 -7.26 -12.11 -5.64
N ILE A 32 -7.72 -11.47 -6.73
CA ILE A 32 -6.94 -10.43 -7.43
C ILE A 32 -6.72 -9.22 -6.51
N ALA A 33 -7.74 -8.79 -5.77
CA ALA A 33 -7.62 -7.66 -4.86
C ALA A 33 -6.59 -7.94 -3.75
N CYS A 34 -6.56 -9.15 -3.20
CA CYS A 34 -5.56 -9.58 -2.23
C CYS A 34 -4.14 -9.50 -2.82
N TRP A 35 -3.93 -10.01 -4.03
CA TRP A 35 -2.65 -9.91 -4.73
C TRP A 35 -2.21 -8.46 -4.95
N LEU A 36 -3.16 -7.59 -5.30
CA LEU A 36 -2.93 -6.16 -5.53
C LEU A 36 -2.55 -5.44 -4.22
N ILE A 37 -3.19 -5.79 -3.09
CA ILE A 37 -2.84 -5.30 -1.76
C ILE A 37 -1.42 -5.74 -1.35
N VAL A 38 -1.04 -6.99 -1.63
CA VAL A 38 0.32 -7.49 -1.35
C VAL A 38 1.37 -6.73 -2.17
N MET A 39 1.11 -6.48 -3.45
CA MET A 39 2.02 -5.67 -4.29
C MET A 39 2.15 -4.22 -3.77
N LEU A 40 1.03 -3.59 -3.40
CA LEU A 40 1.03 -2.26 -2.76
C LEU A 40 1.85 -2.26 -1.46
N PHE A 41 1.80 -3.34 -0.69
CA PHE A 41 2.53 -3.44 0.58
C PHE A 41 4.03 -3.55 0.37
N LEU A 42 4.46 -4.38 -0.58
CA LEU A 42 5.87 -4.50 -0.96
C LEU A 42 6.39 -3.18 -1.53
N LEU A 43 5.60 -2.49 -2.37
CA LEU A 43 6.00 -1.19 -2.90
C LEU A 43 6.11 -0.13 -1.79
N GLY A 44 5.14 -0.04 -0.90
CA GLY A 44 5.17 0.92 0.21
C GLY A 44 6.35 0.69 1.16
N THR A 45 6.67 -0.56 1.46
CA THR A 45 7.80 -0.92 2.33
C THR A 45 9.15 -0.66 1.67
N VAL A 46 9.33 -1.01 0.39
CA VAL A 46 10.55 -0.70 -0.37
C VAL A 46 10.73 0.81 -0.51
N PHE A 47 9.68 1.56 -0.81
CA PHE A 47 9.74 3.01 -0.94
C PHE A 47 10.09 3.66 0.40
N PHE A 48 9.53 3.17 1.50
CA PHE A 48 9.88 3.63 2.85
C PHE A 48 11.34 3.31 3.22
N ALA A 49 11.79 2.09 2.96
CA ALA A 49 13.17 1.68 3.24
C ALA A 49 14.17 2.53 2.45
N ASN A 50 13.89 2.77 1.16
CA ASN A 50 14.73 3.60 0.30
C ASN A 50 14.71 5.07 0.74
N ALA A 51 13.54 5.64 1.04
CA ALA A 51 13.42 7.01 1.54
C ALA A 51 14.16 7.19 2.88
N ARG A 52 14.10 6.20 3.78
CA ARG A 52 14.84 6.19 5.05
C ARG A 52 16.35 6.13 4.80
N TYR A 53 16.82 5.27 3.90
CA TYR A 53 18.25 5.12 3.58
C TYR A 53 18.83 6.37 2.91
N TYR A 54 18.14 6.93 1.91
CA TYR A 54 18.60 8.11 1.17
C TYR A 54 18.66 9.37 2.04
N LEU A 55 17.69 9.55 2.94
CA LEU A 55 17.67 10.71 3.86
C LEU A 55 18.54 10.50 5.11
N SER A 56 18.80 9.26 5.55
CA SER A 56 19.75 8.99 6.64
C SER A 56 21.21 9.26 6.25
N LYS A 57 21.48 9.37 4.94
CA LYS A 57 22.79 9.70 4.38
C LYS A 57 23.01 11.21 4.20
N LYS A 58 22.01 12.03 4.53
CA LYS A 58 22.01 13.49 4.42
C LYS A 58 21.95 14.12 5.80
#